data_AF-A0A4Q6C377-F1
#
_entry.id   AF-A0A4Q6C377-F1
#
_cell.length_a   1.000
_cell.length_b   1.000
_cell.length_c   1.000
_cell.angle_alpha   90.00
_cell.angle_beta   90.00
_cell.angle_gamma   90.00
#
_symmetry.space_group_name_H-M   'P 1'
#
loop_
_entity.id
_entity.type
_entity.pdbx_description
1 polymer ?
#
loop_
_entity_poly.entity_id
_entity_poly.type
_entity_poly.pdbx_seq_one_letter_code
_entity_poly.pdbx_strand_id
1 'polypeptide(L)'
;MLKNVFIFSIVLALTVSLVDSAEAAKSPFKNIDRIADSLNLATYAQSQSVKTVKIAILDNGFKGYKAQVGKTLPKSTVYHAGPVAVDAKSEEVHGLFMAQIVTGLLAKTPGIKYELHLFSAFGYSNLDKAVDTLVREKFDLALYAQVWEYGGNGDGKGFINAVVNKATSAGVTWINAAGNFGDNTYRAPV
;
A
#
# COMPACT_ATOMS: atom_id res chain seq x y z
N MET A 1 -12.58 68.89 -0.86
CA MET A 1 -11.89 68.28 -2.00
C MET A 1 -11.19 67.01 -1.53
N LEU A 2 -11.49 65.89 -2.18
CA LEU A 2 -10.94 64.54 -1.96
C LEU A 2 -9.39 64.50 -1.92
N LYS A 3 -8.82 63.65 -1.05
CA LYS A 3 -8.14 62.38 -1.44
C LYS A 3 -7.51 61.67 -0.21
N ASN A 4 -7.99 60.44 0.02
CA ASN A 4 -7.31 59.16 0.31
C ASN A 4 -5.85 59.24 0.83
N VAL A 5 -5.41 58.43 1.80
CA VAL A 5 -5.22 56.97 1.65
C VAL A 5 -5.21 56.28 3.03
N PHE A 6 -5.96 55.19 3.11
CA PHE A 6 -5.94 54.17 4.17
C PHE A 6 -4.65 53.34 4.10
N ILE A 7 -4.00 53.08 5.23
CA ILE A 7 -3.02 51.99 5.37
C ILE A 7 -3.55 51.02 6.42
N PHE A 8 -4.16 49.93 5.95
CA PHE A 8 -4.48 48.75 6.74
C PHE A 8 -3.22 47.87 6.77
N SER A 9 -2.56 47.78 7.93
CA SER A 9 -1.52 46.77 8.16
C SER A 9 -2.19 45.48 8.59
N ILE A 10 -2.48 44.60 7.63
CA ILE A 10 -2.86 43.20 7.90
C ILE A 10 -1.58 42.39 8.01
N VAL A 11 -1.17 42.08 9.24
CA VAL A 11 -0.17 41.03 9.51
C VAL A 11 -0.88 39.70 9.33
N LEU A 12 -0.81 39.15 8.11
CA LEU A 12 -1.24 37.78 7.83
C LEU A 12 -0.12 36.85 8.30
N ALA A 13 -0.22 36.38 9.54
CA ALA A 13 0.56 35.24 10.00
C ALA A 13 0.11 34.01 9.20
N LEU A 14 0.84 33.68 8.13
CA LEU A 14 0.77 32.37 7.50
C LEU A 14 1.30 31.35 8.51
N THR A 15 0.39 30.79 9.31
CA THR A 15 0.60 29.47 9.89
C THR A 15 0.60 28.48 8.74
N VAL A 16 1.79 28.21 8.21
CA VAL A 16 2.01 27.01 7.40
C VAL A 16 1.61 25.85 8.30
N SER A 17 0.42 25.32 8.05
CA SER A 17 -0.02 24.07 8.61
C SER A 17 0.94 23.03 8.06
N LEU A 18 1.98 22.72 8.84
CA LEU A 18 2.73 21.49 8.69
C LEU A 18 1.70 20.39 8.85
N VAL A 19 1.16 19.93 7.73
CA VAL A 19 0.44 18.66 7.68
C VAL A 19 1.49 17.65 8.10
N ASP A 20 1.42 17.23 9.37
CA ASP A 20 2.26 16.20 9.97
C ASP A 20 2.18 14.98 9.07
N SER A 21 3.13 14.91 8.14
CA SER A 21 3.19 13.88 7.13
C SER A 21 3.81 12.69 7.83
N ALA A 22 2.93 11.81 8.33
CA ALA A 22 3.26 10.57 8.98
C ALA A 22 4.15 10.73 10.23
N GLU A 23 3.52 10.89 11.38
CA GLU A 23 4.11 10.40 12.63
C GLU A 23 4.50 8.92 12.39
N ALA A 24 5.81 8.67 12.30
CA ALA A 24 6.35 7.45 11.69
C ALA A 24 5.82 6.22 12.44
N ALA A 25 5.09 5.37 11.72
CA ALA A 25 4.53 4.17 12.33
C ALA A 25 5.67 3.27 12.83
N LYS A 26 5.62 2.86 14.09
CA LYS A 26 6.64 1.99 14.67
C LYS A 26 6.41 0.57 14.17
N SER A 27 7.40 -0.05 13.54
CA SER A 27 7.27 -1.44 13.12
C SER A 27 7.13 -2.37 14.33
N PRO A 28 6.26 -3.40 14.30
CA PRO A 28 6.20 -4.41 15.35
C PRO A 28 7.34 -5.44 15.25
N PHE A 29 8.10 -5.44 14.15
CA PHE A 29 9.14 -6.43 13.88
C PHE A 29 10.49 -5.97 14.43
N LYS A 30 11.09 -6.79 15.30
CA LYS A 30 12.36 -6.49 15.99
C LYS A 30 13.57 -6.37 15.05
N ASN A 31 13.50 -6.96 13.87
CA ASN A 31 14.61 -7.04 12.92
C ASN A 31 14.44 -6.10 11.71
N ILE A 32 13.47 -5.18 11.72
CA ILE A 32 13.21 -4.30 10.57
C ILE A 32 14.42 -3.41 10.24
N ASP A 33 15.12 -2.93 11.28
CA ASP A 33 16.32 -2.10 11.12
C ASP A 33 17.42 -2.86 10.40
N ARG A 34 17.73 -4.05 10.91
CA ARG A 34 18.72 -4.96 10.30
C ARG A 34 18.38 -5.26 8.84
N ILE A 35 17.09 -5.47 8.51
CA ILE A 35 16.66 -5.73 7.14
C ILE A 35 16.89 -4.48 6.28
N ALA A 36 16.43 -3.30 6.73
CA ALA A 36 16.60 -2.05 6.01
C ALA A 36 18.08 -1.74 5.73
N ASP A 37 18.94 -1.97 6.71
CA ASP A 37 20.40 -1.82 6.58
C ASP A 37 20.98 -2.82 5.57
N SER A 38 20.57 -4.09 5.63
CA SER A 38 21.05 -5.11 4.69
C SER A 38 20.62 -4.85 3.24
N LEU A 39 19.51 -4.16 3.06
CA LEU A 39 18.98 -3.73 1.77
C LEU A 39 19.49 -2.33 1.37
N ASN A 40 20.31 -1.69 2.23
CA ASN A 40 20.87 -0.37 2.02
C ASN A 40 19.82 0.73 1.74
N LEU A 41 18.62 0.61 2.31
CA LEU A 41 17.48 1.48 1.97
C LEU A 41 17.69 2.95 2.33
N ALA A 42 18.44 3.22 3.41
CA ALA A 42 18.72 4.58 3.87
C ALA A 42 19.45 5.45 2.81
N THR A 43 20.19 4.82 1.89
CA THR A 43 20.93 5.55 0.84
C THR A 43 20.05 6.01 -0.33
N TYR A 44 18.88 5.39 -0.52
CA TYR A 44 17.92 5.76 -1.56
C TYR A 44 17.05 6.98 -1.20
N ALA A 45 17.12 7.46 0.05
CA ALA A 45 16.32 8.57 0.57
C ALA A 45 16.65 9.95 -0.07
N GLN A 46 17.64 10.05 -0.96
CA GLN A 46 17.99 11.28 -1.67
C GLN A 46 17.15 11.58 -2.93
N SER A 47 16.02 10.90 -3.13
CA SER A 47 15.19 11.20 -4.31
C SER A 47 14.47 12.54 -4.15
N GLN A 48 14.71 13.47 -5.07
CA GLN A 48 14.01 14.76 -5.15
C GLN A 48 12.50 14.55 -5.18
N SER A 49 11.77 15.47 -4.52
CA SER A 49 10.32 15.51 -4.33
C SER A 49 9.51 14.54 -5.20
N VAL A 50 9.29 13.33 -4.67
CA VAL A 50 8.40 12.37 -5.32
C VAL A 50 6.97 12.82 -5.04
N LYS A 51 6.11 12.75 -6.06
CA LYS A 51 4.65 12.75 -5.88
C LYS A 51 4.28 11.75 -4.76
N THR A 52 3.21 12.00 -4.03
CA THR A 52 2.69 11.01 -3.07
C THR A 52 2.41 9.70 -3.79
N VAL A 53 2.99 8.60 -3.30
CA VAL A 53 2.85 7.26 -3.88
C VAL A 53 1.64 6.56 -3.27
N LYS A 54 0.70 6.09 -4.09
CA LYS A 54 -0.45 5.30 -3.62
C LYS A 54 -0.11 3.82 -3.60
N ILE A 55 -0.07 3.25 -2.40
CA ILE A 55 0.32 1.86 -2.15
C ILE A 55 -0.91 1.06 -1.76
N ALA A 56 -1.18 -0.01 -2.50
CA ALA A 56 -2.21 -0.99 -2.19
C ALA A 56 -1.58 -2.28 -1.65
N ILE A 57 -2.08 -2.74 -0.50
CA ILE A 57 -1.83 -4.10 0.00
C ILE A 57 -3.10 -4.89 -0.24
N LEU A 58 -3.02 -5.92 -1.08
CA LEU A 58 -4.13 -6.82 -1.39
C LEU A 58 -3.89 -8.12 -0.64
N ASP A 59 -4.87 -8.57 0.14
CA ASP A 59 -4.74 -9.80 0.91
C ASP A 59 -6.10 -10.40 1.26
N ASN A 60 -6.10 -11.65 1.72
CA ASN A 60 -7.30 -12.36 2.15
C ASN A 60 -7.85 -11.80 3.48
N GLY A 61 -7.00 -11.19 4.31
CA GLY A 61 -7.46 -10.61 5.57
C GLY A 61 -6.51 -9.60 6.20
N PHE A 62 -7.09 -8.71 7.01
CA PHE A 62 -6.36 -7.69 7.75
C PHE A 62 -6.77 -7.70 9.23
N LYS A 63 -7.05 -8.88 9.79
CA LYS A 63 -7.58 -9.03 11.14
C LYS A 63 -6.77 -8.21 12.15
N GLY A 64 -7.45 -7.29 12.83
CA GLY A 64 -6.84 -6.42 13.85
C GLY A 64 -6.22 -5.11 13.35
N TYR A 65 -6.25 -4.80 12.04
CA TYR A 65 -5.59 -3.61 11.49
C TYR A 65 -6.08 -2.30 12.13
N LYS A 66 -7.39 -2.20 12.46
CA LYS A 66 -7.96 -1.00 13.08
C LYS A 66 -7.26 -0.61 14.38
N ALA A 67 -6.83 -1.60 15.17
CA ALA A 67 -6.11 -1.35 16.43
C ALA A 67 -4.66 -0.89 16.24
N GLN A 68 -4.16 -0.98 15.00
CA GLN A 68 -2.79 -0.69 14.57
C GLN A 68 -2.66 0.63 13.80
N VAL A 69 -3.76 1.18 13.29
CA VAL A 69 -3.82 2.52 12.68
C VAL A 69 -3.35 3.58 13.68
N GLY A 70 -2.41 4.42 13.26
CA GLY A 70 -1.77 5.43 14.10
C GLY A 70 -0.71 4.88 15.08
N LYS A 71 -0.43 3.57 15.03
CA LYS A 71 0.64 2.93 15.82
C LYS A 71 1.70 2.34 14.88
N THR A 72 1.37 1.21 14.28
CA THR A 72 2.25 0.45 13.38
C THR A 72 1.85 0.62 11.91
N LEU A 73 0.67 1.22 11.66
CA LEU A 73 0.20 1.69 10.36
C LEU A 73 -0.03 3.21 10.40
N PRO A 74 0.05 3.92 9.26
CA PRO A 74 -0.27 5.35 9.19
C PRO A 74 -1.69 5.67 9.65
N LYS A 75 -1.91 6.85 10.25
CA LYS A 75 -3.26 7.33 10.64
C LYS A 75 -4.22 7.45 9.44
N SER A 76 -3.67 7.69 8.25
CA SER A 76 -4.40 7.82 6.98
C SER A 76 -4.71 6.48 6.30
N THR A 77 -4.43 5.34 6.95
CA THR A 77 -4.67 4.02 6.32
C THR A 77 -6.16 3.81 6.03
N VAL A 78 -6.49 3.50 4.78
CA VAL A 78 -7.87 3.23 4.34
C VAL A 78 -8.06 1.75 4.06
N TYR A 79 -9.17 1.16 4.49
CA TYR A 79 -9.55 -0.20 4.15
C TYR A 79 -10.70 -0.21 3.16
N HIS A 80 -10.56 -1.01 2.10
CA HIS A 80 -11.54 -1.21 1.05
C HIS A 80 -12.06 -2.65 1.12
N ALA A 81 -13.34 -2.80 1.47
CA ALA A 81 -14.02 -4.08 1.43
C ALA A 81 -14.33 -4.49 -0.01
N GLY A 82 -14.32 -5.80 -0.25
CA GLY A 82 -14.80 -6.37 -1.52
C GLY A 82 -16.33 -6.51 -1.55
N PRO A 83 -16.91 -6.79 -2.74
CA PRO A 83 -18.35 -7.00 -2.90
C PRO A 83 -18.86 -8.28 -2.23
N VAL A 84 -17.96 -9.24 -1.93
CA VAL A 84 -18.29 -10.48 -1.22
C VAL A 84 -17.77 -10.34 0.22
N ALA A 85 -18.69 -10.45 1.18
CA ALA A 85 -18.35 -10.39 2.59
C ALA A 85 -17.43 -11.57 2.98
N VAL A 86 -16.36 -11.26 3.72
CA VAL A 86 -15.47 -12.26 4.31
C VAL A 86 -16.05 -12.67 5.67
N ASP A 87 -16.12 -13.98 5.94
CA ASP A 87 -16.48 -14.45 7.28
C ASP A 87 -15.40 -14.02 8.26
N ALA A 88 -15.77 -13.24 9.28
CA ALA A 88 -14.86 -12.75 10.32
C ALA A 88 -14.11 -13.89 11.04
N LYS A 89 -14.63 -15.11 11.05
CA LYS A 89 -13.93 -16.29 11.58
C LYS A 89 -12.79 -16.77 10.68
N SER A 90 -12.92 -16.55 9.38
CA SER A 90 -11.92 -16.89 8.36
C SER A 90 -10.95 -15.74 8.05
N GLU A 91 -11.17 -14.55 8.61
CA GLU A 91 -10.29 -13.41 8.35
C GLU A 91 -8.89 -13.65 8.93
N GLU A 92 -7.89 -13.54 8.07
CA GLU A 92 -6.49 -13.77 8.41
C GLU A 92 -5.79 -12.49 8.88
N VAL A 93 -4.71 -12.65 9.63
CA VAL A 93 -3.82 -11.55 10.05
C VAL A 93 -2.74 -11.24 9.00
N HIS A 94 -2.61 -12.08 7.97
CA HIS A 94 -1.50 -12.07 7.01
C HIS A 94 -1.29 -10.70 6.35
N GLY A 95 -2.36 -10.10 5.81
CA GLY A 95 -2.29 -8.79 5.16
C GLY A 95 -1.89 -7.66 6.10
N LEU A 96 -2.24 -7.75 7.39
CA LEU A 96 -1.77 -6.79 8.39
C LEU A 96 -0.24 -6.86 8.54
N PHE A 97 0.34 -8.06 8.59
CA PHE A 97 1.79 -8.20 8.64
C PHE A 97 2.47 -7.63 7.40
N MET A 98 1.92 -7.88 6.20
CA MET A 98 2.44 -7.30 4.96
C MET A 98 2.43 -5.77 5.00
N ALA A 99 1.31 -5.16 5.43
CA ALA A 99 1.20 -3.72 5.58
C ALA A 99 2.21 -3.15 6.60
N GLN A 100 2.43 -3.84 7.71
CA GLN A 100 3.39 -3.44 8.74
C GLN A 100 4.85 -3.58 8.31
N ILE A 101 5.19 -4.56 7.47
CA ILE A 101 6.52 -4.70 6.88
C ILE A 101 6.78 -3.51 5.95
N VAL A 102 5.89 -3.25 4.99
CA VAL A 102 6.02 -2.14 4.04
C VAL A 102 6.15 -0.81 4.77
N THR A 103 5.24 -0.54 5.72
CA THR A 103 5.26 0.69 6.53
C THR A 103 6.55 0.78 7.35
N GLY A 104 6.99 -0.31 7.96
CA GLY A 104 8.20 -0.36 8.76
C GLY A 104 9.48 -0.06 7.97
N LEU A 105 9.58 -0.57 6.72
CA LEU A 105 10.70 -0.27 5.83
C LEU A 105 10.66 1.18 5.33
N LEU A 106 9.47 1.68 4.97
CA LEU A 106 9.30 3.08 4.53
C LEU A 106 9.64 4.07 5.65
N ALA A 107 9.36 3.73 6.91
CA ALA A 107 9.78 4.54 8.06
C ALA A 107 11.31 4.67 8.20
N LYS A 108 12.09 3.80 7.57
CA LYS A 108 13.57 3.87 7.51
C LYS A 108 14.10 4.63 6.31
N THR A 109 13.23 5.05 5.40
CA THR A 109 13.58 5.79 4.18
C THR A 109 12.90 7.15 4.21
N PRO A 110 13.42 8.11 5.01
CA PRO A 110 12.77 9.40 5.21
C PRO A 110 12.63 10.17 3.89
N GLY A 111 11.56 10.96 3.76
CA GLY A 111 11.29 11.78 2.57
C GLY A 111 10.30 11.17 1.57
N ILE A 112 10.00 9.87 1.68
CA ILE A 112 8.94 9.24 0.88
C ILE A 112 7.56 9.61 1.43
N LYS A 113 6.74 10.27 0.62
CA LYS A 113 5.32 10.50 0.90
C LYS A 113 4.49 9.39 0.27
N TYR A 114 3.61 8.77 1.05
CA TYR A 114 2.76 7.68 0.56
C TYR A 114 1.39 7.64 1.23
N GLU A 115 0.43 7.06 0.53
CA GLU A 115 -0.90 6.69 1.01
C GLU A 115 -1.00 5.17 1.06
N LEU A 116 -1.36 4.62 2.23
CA LEU A 116 -1.50 3.17 2.41
C LEU A 116 -2.98 2.78 2.35
N HIS A 117 -3.31 1.87 1.44
CA HIS A 117 -4.64 1.31 1.30
C HIS A 117 -4.59 -0.22 1.43
N LEU A 118 -5.53 -0.75 2.18
CA LEU A 118 -5.71 -2.18 2.40
C LEU A 118 -6.94 -2.63 1.61
N PHE A 119 -6.80 -3.65 0.77
CA PHE A 119 -7.88 -4.14 -0.08
C PHE A 119 -8.15 -5.61 0.23
N SER A 120 -9.40 -5.92 0.55
CA SER A 120 -9.81 -7.33 0.59
C SER A 120 -9.72 -7.93 -0.80
N ALA A 121 -8.93 -8.99 -0.92
CA ALA A 121 -8.75 -9.79 -2.12
C ALA A 121 -9.12 -11.27 -1.86
N PHE A 122 -9.91 -11.54 -0.80
CA PHE A 122 -10.39 -12.87 -0.48
C PHE A 122 -11.33 -13.37 -1.58
N GLY A 123 -10.81 -14.23 -2.45
CA GLY A 123 -11.55 -14.78 -3.59
C GLY A 123 -11.60 -13.85 -4.81
N TYR A 124 -12.06 -14.41 -5.93
CA TYR A 124 -11.90 -13.80 -7.26
C TYR A 124 -12.63 -12.46 -7.40
N SER A 125 -13.90 -12.40 -7.00
CA SER A 125 -14.70 -11.17 -7.14
C SER A 125 -14.17 -10.00 -6.31
N ASN A 126 -13.55 -10.30 -5.16
CA ASN A 126 -12.91 -9.29 -4.32
C ASN A 126 -11.60 -8.80 -4.94
N LEU A 127 -10.77 -9.72 -5.43
CA LEU A 127 -9.55 -9.38 -6.18
C LEU A 127 -9.86 -8.52 -7.41
N ASP A 128 -10.82 -8.92 -8.24
CA ASP A 128 -11.19 -8.19 -9.46
C ASP A 128 -11.69 -6.77 -9.14
N LYS A 129 -12.55 -6.61 -8.12
CA LYS A 129 -13.02 -5.29 -7.66
C LYS A 129 -11.87 -4.43 -7.11
N ALA A 130 -10.95 -5.03 -6.37
CA ALA A 130 -9.78 -4.33 -5.86
C ALA A 130 -8.94 -3.80 -7.04
N VAL A 131 -8.63 -4.65 -8.02
CA VAL A 131 -7.87 -4.26 -9.20
C VAL A 131 -8.57 -3.19 -10.04
N ASP A 132 -9.87 -3.30 -10.27
CA ASP A 132 -10.65 -2.25 -10.95
C ASP A 132 -10.55 -0.91 -10.21
N THR A 133 -10.47 -0.94 -8.88
CA THR A 133 -10.29 0.26 -8.06
C THR A 133 -8.87 0.82 -8.17
N LEU A 134 -7.85 -0.05 -8.15
CA LEU A 134 -6.45 0.35 -8.37
C LEU A 134 -6.29 1.09 -9.71
N VAL A 135 -6.88 0.56 -10.78
CA VAL A 135 -6.85 1.19 -12.12
C VAL A 135 -7.60 2.52 -12.11
N ARG A 136 -8.86 2.53 -11.64
CA ARG A 136 -9.72 3.73 -11.64
C ARG A 136 -9.10 4.87 -10.84
N GLU A 137 -8.50 4.56 -9.70
CA GLU A 137 -7.95 5.54 -8.75
C GLU A 137 -6.44 5.75 -8.90
N LYS A 138 -5.86 5.21 -9.99
CA LYS A 138 -4.46 5.40 -10.40
C LYS A 138 -3.46 5.10 -9.27
N PHE A 139 -3.57 3.92 -8.69
CA PHE A 139 -2.58 3.43 -7.73
C PHE A 139 -1.21 3.26 -8.40
N ASP A 140 -0.13 3.47 -7.65
CA ASP A 140 1.22 3.35 -8.18
C ASP A 140 1.79 1.94 -7.96
N LEU A 141 1.47 1.34 -6.82
CA LEU A 141 2.02 0.06 -6.40
C LEU A 141 0.95 -0.83 -5.78
N ALA A 142 1.01 -2.12 -6.12
CA ALA A 142 0.23 -3.18 -5.51
C ALA A 142 1.17 -4.27 -4.98
N LEU A 143 1.03 -4.60 -3.70
CA LEU A 143 1.61 -5.80 -3.10
C LEU A 143 0.51 -6.85 -2.94
N TYR A 144 0.70 -8.00 -3.58
CA TYR A 144 -0.18 -9.16 -3.47
C TYR A 144 0.65 -10.38 -3.04
N ALA A 145 0.73 -10.61 -1.73
CA ALA A 145 1.50 -11.71 -1.15
C ALA A 145 0.67 -13.00 -1.04
N GLN A 146 -0.05 -13.31 -2.11
CA GLN A 146 -0.98 -14.44 -2.22
C GLN A 146 -0.75 -15.15 -3.56
N VAL A 147 -1.33 -16.33 -3.71
CA VAL A 147 -1.08 -17.22 -4.84
C VAL A 147 -2.34 -17.93 -5.29
N TRP A 148 -2.48 -18.12 -6.60
CA TRP A 148 -3.54 -18.91 -7.24
C TRP A 148 -2.93 -20.09 -7.98
N GLU A 149 -2.95 -21.28 -7.35
CA GLU A 149 -2.33 -22.51 -7.86
C GLU A 149 -2.88 -22.99 -9.23
N TYR A 150 -4.03 -22.45 -9.66
CA TYR A 150 -4.64 -22.72 -10.97
C TYR A 150 -5.10 -21.44 -11.67
N GLY A 151 -4.62 -20.27 -11.24
CA GLY A 151 -5.01 -18.97 -11.75
C GLY A 151 -4.45 -18.62 -13.13
N GLY A 152 -3.38 -19.30 -13.52
CA GLY A 152 -2.62 -19.05 -14.74
C GLY A 152 -2.39 -20.30 -15.60
N ASN A 153 -2.13 -20.05 -16.88
CA ASN A 153 -1.87 -21.07 -17.90
C ASN A 153 -0.36 -21.39 -18.04
N GLY A 154 0.52 -20.65 -17.36
CA GLY A 154 1.98 -20.77 -17.48
C GLY A 154 2.60 -20.04 -18.67
N ASP A 155 1.79 -19.29 -19.43
CA ASP A 155 2.21 -18.51 -20.60
C ASP A 155 1.92 -16.99 -20.43
N GLY A 156 1.73 -16.55 -19.19
CA GLY A 156 1.31 -15.17 -18.86
C GLY A 156 -0.18 -14.89 -19.12
N LYS A 157 -0.97 -15.89 -19.53
CA LYS A 157 -2.43 -15.82 -19.65
C LYS A 157 -3.10 -16.66 -18.56
N GLY A 158 -4.42 -16.51 -18.45
CA GLY A 158 -5.24 -17.14 -17.42
C GLY A 158 -6.21 -16.12 -16.82
N PHE A 159 -7.19 -16.58 -16.07
CA PHE A 159 -8.22 -15.68 -15.54
C PHE A 159 -7.64 -14.74 -14.46
N ILE A 160 -6.70 -15.19 -13.64
CA ILE A 160 -6.02 -14.33 -12.67
C ILE A 160 -5.01 -13.43 -13.39
N ASN A 161 -4.25 -13.94 -14.35
CA ASN A 161 -3.35 -13.09 -15.15
C ASN A 161 -4.12 -11.98 -15.87
N ALA A 162 -5.32 -12.26 -16.39
CA ALA A 162 -6.15 -11.24 -17.01
C ALA A 162 -6.51 -10.11 -16.03
N VAL A 163 -6.82 -10.44 -14.77
CA VAL A 163 -7.07 -9.46 -13.71
C VAL A 163 -5.79 -8.67 -13.42
N VAL A 164 -4.66 -9.31 -13.13
CA VAL A 164 -3.38 -8.63 -12.85
C VAL A 164 -2.94 -7.75 -14.03
N ASN A 165 -3.14 -8.20 -15.26
CA ASN A 165 -2.82 -7.46 -16.47
C ASN A 165 -3.61 -6.16 -16.62
N LYS A 166 -4.81 -6.05 -16.04
CA LYS A 166 -5.55 -4.76 -15.97
C LYS A 166 -4.74 -3.73 -15.19
N ALA A 167 -4.20 -4.11 -14.03
CA ALA A 167 -3.41 -3.21 -13.19
C ALA A 167 -2.08 -2.86 -13.85
N THR A 168 -1.32 -3.85 -14.31
CA THR A 168 0.01 -3.61 -14.90
C THR A 168 -0.07 -2.82 -16.20
N SER A 169 -1.07 -3.07 -17.06
CA SER A 169 -1.29 -2.28 -18.29
C SER A 169 -1.70 -0.84 -18.00
N ALA A 170 -2.27 -0.56 -16.83
CA ALA A 170 -2.59 0.79 -16.37
C ALA A 170 -1.40 1.50 -15.70
N GLY A 171 -0.23 0.87 -15.63
CA GLY A 171 0.98 1.42 -15.06
C GLY A 171 1.16 1.16 -13.55
N VAL A 172 0.34 0.29 -12.95
CA VAL A 172 0.53 -0.13 -11.55
C VAL A 172 1.70 -1.10 -11.47
N THR A 173 2.68 -0.80 -10.62
CA THR A 173 3.75 -1.77 -10.31
C THR A 173 3.18 -2.88 -9.44
N TRP A 174 3.21 -4.13 -9.94
CA TRP A 174 2.66 -5.29 -9.24
C TRP A 174 3.79 -6.14 -8.64
N ILE A 175 3.77 -6.31 -7.32
CA ILE A 175 4.69 -7.17 -6.57
C ILE A 175 3.90 -8.37 -6.07
N ASN A 176 4.33 -9.57 -6.48
CA ASN A 176 3.66 -10.83 -6.13
C ASN A 176 4.57 -11.74 -5.33
N ALA A 177 4.00 -12.53 -4.42
CA ALA A 177 4.73 -13.66 -3.85
C ALA A 177 4.85 -14.77 -4.90
N ALA A 178 5.98 -15.50 -4.88
CA ALA A 178 6.19 -16.68 -5.72
C ALA A 178 5.54 -17.96 -5.15
N GLY A 179 4.98 -17.89 -3.93
CA GLY A 179 4.50 -19.05 -3.18
C GLY A 179 5.59 -19.77 -2.40
N ASN A 180 5.16 -20.63 -1.47
CA ASN A 180 6.02 -21.37 -0.53
C ASN A 180 5.85 -22.89 -0.68
N PHE A 181 5.70 -23.37 -1.92
CA PHE A 181 5.43 -24.77 -2.25
C PHE A 181 6.69 -25.64 -2.44
N GLY A 182 7.88 -25.03 -2.45
CA GLY A 182 9.14 -25.72 -2.78
C GLY A 182 9.08 -26.30 -4.20
N ASP A 183 9.58 -27.52 -4.37
CA ASP A 183 9.59 -28.23 -5.67
C ASP A 183 8.24 -28.92 -6.00
N ASN A 184 7.19 -28.69 -5.20
CA ASN A 184 5.88 -29.33 -5.38
C ASN A 184 4.99 -28.65 -6.43
N THR A 185 5.47 -27.56 -7.06
CA THR A 185 4.79 -26.92 -8.18
C THR A 185 5.72 -26.75 -9.37
N TYR A 186 5.23 -27.12 -10.55
CA TYR A 186 5.94 -26.95 -11.83
C TYR A 186 5.66 -25.59 -12.48
N ARG A 187 4.77 -24.79 -11.91
CA ARG A 187 4.39 -23.46 -12.42
C ARG A 187 4.42 -22.46 -11.27
N ALA A 188 5.02 -21.30 -11.50
CA ALA A 188 4.88 -20.18 -10.58
C ALA A 188 3.38 -19.87 -10.44
N PRO A 189 2.84 -19.78 -9.22
CA PRO A 189 1.47 -19.35 -9.01
C PRO A 189 1.31 -17.91 -9.51
N VAL A 190 0.08 -17.55 -9.91
CA VAL A 190 -0.27 -16.14 -10.20
C VAL A 190 -0.75 -15.48 -8.93
#